data_AF-A0A8J4K721-F1
#
_entry.id   AF-A0A8J4K721-F1
#
_cell.length_a   1.000
_cell.length_b   1.000
_cell.length_c   1.000
_cell.angle_alpha   90.00
_cell.angle_beta   90.00
_cell.angle_gamma   90.00
#
_symmetry.space_group_name_H-M   'P 1'
#
loop_
_entity.id
_entity.type
_entity.pdbx_description
1 polymer ?
#
loop_
_entity_poly.entity_id
_entity_poly.type
_entity_poly.pdbx_seq_one_letter_code
_entity_poly.pdbx_strand_id
1 'polypeptide(L)' 'VTHVPPVDKFLQARQAHETFHQNAKGLRRQYGLSDSEARSIIQACPKCGNHGPGIGLGVNP' A
#
# COMPACT_ATOMS: atom_id res chain seq x y z
N VAL A 1 -5.52 -23.49 -23.06
CA VAL A 1 -5.84 -22.58 -21.94
C VAL A 1 -4.52 -22.07 -21.39
N THR A 2 -4.19 -20.80 -21.61
CA THR A 2 -2.98 -20.20 -21.03
C THR A 2 -3.16 -20.11 -19.53
N HIS A 3 -2.49 -20.99 -18.78
CA HIS A 3 -2.43 -20.93 -17.32
C HIS A 3 -1.60 -19.70 -16.94
N VAL A 4 -2.27 -18.56 -16.76
CA VAL A 4 -1.67 -17.44 -16.04
C VAL A 4 -1.35 -17.99 -14.65
N PRO A 5 -0.07 -18.03 -14.22
CA PRO A 5 0.26 -18.48 -12.88
C PRO A 5 -0.52 -17.62 -11.89
N PRO A 6 -0.97 -18.16 -10.75
CA PRO A 6 -1.71 -17.38 -9.76
C PRO A 6 -0.85 -16.17 -9.37
N VAL A 7 -1.18 -15.02 -9.95
CA VAL A 7 -0.46 -13.77 -9.68
C VAL A 7 -0.69 -13.48 -8.22
N ASP A 8 0.39 -13.37 -7.46
CA ASP A 8 0.31 -13.05 -6.05
C ASP A 8 -0.44 -11.72 -5.89
N LYS A 9 -1.64 -11.80 -5.31
CA LYS A 9 -2.54 -10.66 -5.12
C LYS A 9 -1.88 -9.57 -4.30
N PHE A 10 -0.98 -9.95 -3.39
CA PHE A 10 -0.18 -9.02 -2.61
C PHE A 10 0.79 -8.24 -3.49
N LEU A 11 1.48 -8.92 -4.41
CA LEU A 11 2.41 -8.28 -5.35
C LEU A 11 1.66 -7.35 -6.31
N GLN A 12 0.51 -7.78 -6.84
CA GLN A 12 -0.30 -6.94 -7.74
C GLN A 12 -0.83 -5.69 -7.02
N ALA A 13 -1.31 -5.86 -5.79
CA ALA A 13 -1.76 -4.75 -4.94
C ALA A 13 -0.62 -3.77 -4.65
N ARG A 14 0.60 -4.26 -4.41
CA ARG A 14 1.78 -3.43 -4.19
C ARG A 14 2.12 -2.60 -5.43
N GLN A 15 2.18 -3.22 -6.61
CA GLN A 15 2.47 -2.51 -7.87
C GLN A 15 1.40 -1.44 -8.20
N ALA A 16 0.13 -1.78 -7.99
CA ALA A 16 -0.96 -0.84 -8.15
C ALA A 16 -0.89 0.32 -7.14
N HIS A 17 -0.55 0.03 -5.88
CA HIS A 17 -0.33 1.05 -4.86
C HIS A 17 0.88 1.94 -5.16
N GLU A 18 1.99 1.41 -5.68
CA GLU A 18 3.16 2.19 -6.12
C GLU A 18 2.79 3.22 -7.21
N THR A 19 1.83 2.89 -8.06
CA THR A 19 1.37 3.74 -9.17
C THR A 19 0.27 4.72 -8.76
N PHE A 20 -0.74 4.25 -8.02
CA PHE A 20 -1.98 5.00 -7.76
C PHE A 20 -2.16 5.41 -6.29
N HIS A 21 -1.27 4.96 -5.39
CA HIS A 21 -1.31 5.27 -3.96
C HIS A 21 -2.68 5.00 -3.30
N GLN A 22 -3.35 3.91 -3.70
CA GLN A 22 -4.67 3.52 -3.19
C GLN A 22 -4.63 3.25 -1.67
N ASN A 23 -5.66 3.69 -0.93
CA ASN A 23 -5.73 3.43 0.51
C ASN A 23 -6.00 1.94 0.86
N ALA A 24 -5.85 1.59 2.14
CA ALA A 24 -5.93 0.20 2.61
C ALA A 24 -7.28 -0.45 2.27
N LYS A 25 -8.37 0.31 2.43
CA LYS A 25 -9.73 -0.13 2.13
C LYS A 25 -9.90 -0.46 0.63
N GLY A 26 -9.28 0.35 -0.24
CA GLY A 26 -9.23 0.10 -1.68
C GLY A 26 -8.49 -1.19 -2.01
N LEU A 27 -7.30 -1.38 -1.45
CA LEU A 27 -6.49 -2.59 -1.66
C LEU A 27 -7.21 -3.86 -1.19
N ARG A 28 -7.83 -3.82 0.00
CA ARG A 28 -8.62 -4.95 0.53
C ARG A 28 -9.79 -5.32 -0.39
N ARG A 29 -10.52 -4.33 -0.90
CA ARG A 29 -11.68 -4.57 -1.77
C ARG A 29 -11.29 -5.07 -3.16
N GLN A 30 -10.22 -4.53 -3.74
CA GLN A 30 -9.79 -4.87 -5.11
C GLN A 30 -9.03 -6.19 -5.18
N TYR A 31 -8.18 -6.47 -4.19
CA TYR A 31 -7.27 -7.61 -4.21
C TYR A 31 -7.60 -8.69 -3.17
N GLY A 32 -8.65 -8.49 -2.36
CA GLY A 32 -9.07 -9.46 -1.35
C GLY A 32 -8.06 -9.65 -0.22
N LEU A 33 -7.23 -8.63 0.06
CA LEU A 33 -6.22 -8.67 1.11
C LEU A 33 -6.81 -8.56 2.52
N SER A 34 -6.09 -9.09 3.50
CA SER A 34 -6.32 -8.81 4.91
C SER A 34 -5.95 -7.37 5.27
N ASP A 35 -6.38 -6.94 6.46
CA ASP A 35 -6.06 -5.59 6.96
C ASP A 35 -4.55 -5.40 7.17
N SER A 36 -3.87 -6.41 7.70
CA SER A 36 -2.42 -6.42 7.93
C SER A 36 -1.64 -6.35 6.62
N GLU A 37 -2.04 -7.10 5.59
CA GLU A 37 -1.40 -7.06 4.27
C GLU A 37 -1.54 -5.68 3.62
N ALA A 38 -2.75 -5.13 3.59
CA ALA A 38 -3.00 -3.81 3.01
C ALA A 38 -2.24 -2.69 3.75
N ARG A 39 -2.15 -2.77 5.09
CA ARG A 39 -1.33 -1.86 5.90
C ARG A 39 0.16 -2.01 5.60
N SER A 40 0.65 -3.24 5.44
CA SER A 40 2.06 -3.51 5.15
C SER A 40 2.48 -2.90 3.81
N ILE A 41 1.60 -2.96 2.79
CA ILE A 41 1.84 -2.30 1.49
C ILE A 41 1.97 -0.78 1.65
N ILE A 42 1.10 -0.17 2.45
CA ILE A 42 1.13 1.28 2.71
C ILE A 42 2.36 1.67 3.52
N GLN A 43 2.71 0.89 4.55
CA GLN A 43 3.89 1.12 5.39
C GLN A 43 5.19 1.00 4.60
N ALA A 44 5.24 0.08 3.62
CA ALA A 44 6.38 -0.06 2.73
C ALA A 44 6.49 1.08 1.69
N CYS A 45 5.42 1.85 1.46
CA CYS A 45 5.44 2.96 0.53
C CYS A 45 6.16 4.17 1.16
N PRO A 46 7.23 4.71 0.57
CA PRO A 46 7.94 5.86 1.15
C PRO A 46 7.07 7.14 1.22
N LYS A 47 6.04 7.25 0.37
CA LYS A 47 5.12 8.40 0.34
C LYS A 47 3.97 8.27 1.33
N CYS A 48 3.49 7.05 1.57
CA CYS A 48 2.28 6.80 2.37
C CYS A 48 2.58 6.15 3.74
N GLY A 49 3.74 5.49 3.88
CA GLY A 49 4.18 4.85 5.13
C GLY A 49 4.83 5.83 6.11
N ASN A 50 5.22 7.02 5.64
CA ASN A 50 5.84 8.05 6.46
C ASN A 50 4.85 8.86 7.32
N HIS A 51 3.59 8.42 7.43
CA HIS A 51 2.65 8.94 8.43
C HIS A 51 2.95 8.36 9.83
N GLY A 52 4.19 8.49 10.30
CA GLY A 52 4.51 8.43 11.72
C GLY A 52 4.09 9.74 12.41
N PRO A 53 4.03 9.79 13.76
CA PRO A 53 3.79 11.04 14.46
C PRO A 53 4.85 12.04 14.02
N GLY A 54 4.43 13.10 13.34
CA GLY A 54 5.33 14.09 12.74
C GLY A 54 6.20 14.73 13.81
N ILE A 55 7.45 14.26 13.91
CA ILE A 55 8.49 14.93 14.68
C ILE A 55 9.33 15.73 13.69
N GLY A 56 9.14 17.06 13.73
CA GLY A 56 10.19 18.02 13.39
C GLY A 56 10.12 18.67 12.01
N LEU A 57 9.14 19.54 11.77
CA LEU A 57 9.43 20.79 11.06
C LEU A 57 9.06 21.94 11.98
N GLY A 58 10.10 22.44 12.64
CA GLY A 58 10.05 23.50 13.62
C GLY A 58 9.32 24.73 13.10
N VAL A 59 8.65 25.36 14.05
CA VAL A 59 7.91 26.61 13.94
C VAL A 59 8.70 27.74 13.27
N ASN A 60 7.93 28.55 12.56
CA ASN A 60 8.19 29.84 11.89
C ASN A 60 9.26 30.76 12.55
N PRO A 61 10.18 31.39 11.78
CA PRO A 61 10.99 32.52 12.27
C PRO A 61 10.17 33.79 12.50
#